data_AF-A0A537THU4-F1
#
_entry.id   AF-A0A537THU4-F1
#
_cell.length_a   1.000
_cell.length_b   1.000
_cell.length_c   1.000
_cell.angle_alpha   90.00
_cell.angle_beta   90.00
_cell.angle_gamma   90.00
#
_symmetry.space_group_name_H-M   'P 1'
#
loop_
_entity.id
_entity.type
_entity.pdbx_description
1 polymer ?
#
loop_
_entity_poly.entity_id
_entity_poly.type
_entity_poly.pdbx_seq_one_letter_code
_entity_poly.pdbx_strand_id
1 'polypeptide(L)'
;AVNEQRGTPRAAALPEVTVDLALSTAIPDDYIPSRQRKLETYRRIAELSELDDLAALRDELRDRYGPPPEPVRNLLYGVEVKLRAVKAGVTEVRARGPELRLVLGRDIDTASRVNILRAFPRAQTGQRQIRISVLDFKGDWRDALTRLLDTVAA
;
A
#
# COMPACT_ATOMS: atom_id res chain seq x y z
N ALA A 1 -17.42 -27.17 34.88
CA ALA A 1 -17.10 -27.61 33.52
C ALA A 1 -16.87 -26.37 32.67
N VAL A 2 -15.82 -26.41 31.87
CA VAL A 2 -15.21 -25.32 31.09
C VAL A 2 -16.12 -24.92 29.92
N ASN A 3 -16.18 -23.62 29.61
CA ASN A 3 -16.06 -23.11 28.23
C ASN A 3 -16.19 -21.57 28.21
N GLU A 4 -15.10 -20.93 28.61
CA GLU A 4 -14.77 -19.57 28.19
C GLU A 4 -14.37 -19.62 26.71
N GLN A 5 -15.31 -19.35 25.82
CA GLN A 5 -14.99 -19.09 24.42
C GLN A 5 -14.23 -17.77 24.35
N ARG A 6 -12.90 -17.91 24.29
CA ARG A 6 -11.95 -16.84 24.00
C ARG A 6 -12.41 -16.11 22.74
N GLY A 7 -12.81 -14.85 22.91
CA GLY A 7 -12.92 -13.93 21.79
C GLY A 7 -11.56 -13.85 21.13
N THR A 8 -11.44 -14.33 19.90
CA THR A 8 -10.33 -13.96 19.02
C THR A 8 -10.27 -12.43 19.02
N PRO A 9 -9.12 -11.80 19.33
CA PRO A 9 -8.98 -10.37 19.12
C PRO A 9 -9.25 -10.12 17.65
N ARG A 10 -10.36 -9.45 17.33
CA ARG A 10 -10.56 -8.87 16.01
C ARG A 10 -9.33 -8.01 15.78
N ALA A 11 -8.51 -8.35 14.79
CA ALA A 11 -7.35 -7.57 14.40
C ALA A 11 -7.74 -6.09 14.43
N ALA A 12 -7.02 -5.29 15.21
CA ALA A 12 -7.34 -3.88 15.36
C ALA A 12 -7.41 -3.28 13.95
N ALA A 13 -8.51 -2.59 13.62
CA ALA A 13 -8.67 -1.98 12.31
C ALA A 13 -7.48 -1.06 12.06
N LEU A 14 -6.85 -1.20 10.89
CA LEU A 14 -5.72 -0.35 10.51
C LEU A 14 -6.12 1.13 10.63
N PRO A 15 -5.19 2.02 11.02
CA PRO A 15 -5.39 3.46 10.93
C PRO A 15 -5.95 3.86 9.56
N GLU A 16 -6.80 4.87 9.55
CA GLU A 16 -7.39 5.36 8.31
C GLU A 16 -6.31 6.00 7.43
N VAL A 17 -5.95 5.31 6.34
CA VAL A 17 -5.01 5.77 5.33
C VAL A 17 -5.72 5.87 3.99
N THR A 18 -5.67 7.05 3.38
CA THR A 18 -6.19 7.29 2.03
C THR A 18 -5.09 7.01 1.01
N VAL A 19 -5.36 6.11 0.05
CA VAL A 19 -4.46 5.80 -1.06
C VAL A 19 -5.18 6.07 -2.38
N ASP A 20 -4.67 7.02 -3.14
CA ASP A 20 -5.24 7.47 -4.43
C ASP A 20 -4.13 7.56 -5.48
N LEU A 21 -3.90 6.46 -6.20
CA LEU A 21 -2.77 6.33 -7.13
C LEU A 21 -3.14 6.53 -8.59
N ALA A 22 -4.40 6.90 -8.89
CA ALA A 22 -4.94 7.00 -10.25
C ALA A 22 -4.71 5.73 -11.11
N LEU A 23 -4.63 4.55 -10.47
CA LEU A 23 -4.47 3.26 -11.14
C LEU A 23 -5.85 2.61 -11.35
N SER A 24 -6.06 2.03 -12.54
CA SER A 24 -7.25 1.22 -12.78
C SER A 24 -7.14 -0.08 -12.00
N THR A 25 -8.08 -0.31 -11.08
CA THR A 25 -8.13 -1.50 -10.23
C THR A 25 -9.43 -2.23 -10.45
N ALA A 26 -9.34 -3.50 -10.82
CA ALA A 26 -10.49 -4.40 -10.92
C ALA A 26 -9.99 -5.84 -10.84
N ILE A 27 -10.89 -6.75 -10.48
CA ILE A 27 -10.74 -8.19 -10.71
C ILE A 27 -11.60 -8.54 -11.92
N PRO A 28 -10.99 -8.71 -13.11
CA PRO A 28 -11.70 -9.04 -14.34
C PRO A 28 -12.38 -10.43 -14.32
N ASP A 29 -13.41 -10.58 -15.14
CA ASP A 29 -14.20 -11.83 -15.27
C ASP A 29 -13.41 -12.95 -15.93
N ASP A 30 -12.47 -12.62 -16.83
CA ASP A 30 -11.56 -13.56 -17.48
C ASP A 30 -10.48 -14.09 -16.52
N TYR A 31 -10.15 -13.35 -15.47
CA TYR A 31 -9.21 -13.79 -14.44
C TYR A 31 -9.86 -14.59 -13.32
N ILE A 32 -10.96 -14.08 -12.75
CA ILE A 32 -11.78 -14.81 -11.76
C ILE A 32 -13.23 -14.82 -12.24
N PRO A 33 -13.68 -15.89 -12.94
CA PRO A 33 -15.03 -15.95 -13.51
C PRO A 33 -16.15 -15.98 -12.47
N SER A 34 -15.91 -16.65 -11.33
CA SER A 34 -16.92 -16.77 -10.28
C SER A 34 -17.10 -15.44 -9.54
N ARG A 35 -18.30 -14.85 -9.65
CA ARG A 35 -18.69 -13.65 -8.90
C ARG A 35 -18.52 -13.82 -7.39
N GLN A 36 -18.86 -14.99 -6.85
CA GLN A 36 -18.69 -15.29 -5.44
C GLN A 36 -17.21 -15.25 -5.04
N ARG A 37 -16.32 -15.87 -5.83
CA ARG A 37 -14.87 -15.85 -5.58
C ARG A 37 -14.27 -14.45 -5.70
N LYS A 38 -14.75 -13.62 -6.64
CA LYS A 38 -14.34 -12.21 -6.73
C LYS A 38 -14.68 -11.45 -5.47
N LEU A 39 -15.91 -11.57 -4.98
CA LEU A 39 -16.36 -10.91 -3.75
C LEU A 39 -15.57 -11.38 -2.53
N GLU A 40 -15.30 -12.68 -2.41
CA GLU A 40 -14.45 -13.23 -1.36
C GLU A 40 -13.02 -12.66 -1.44
N THR A 41 -12.45 -12.59 -2.64
CA THR A 41 -11.11 -12.02 -2.87
C THR A 41 -11.07 -10.56 -2.44
N TYR A 42 -12.06 -9.74 -2.80
CA TYR A 42 -12.13 -8.35 -2.35
C TYR A 42 -12.25 -8.22 -0.82
N ARG A 43 -13.02 -9.08 -0.16
CA ARG A 43 -13.14 -9.08 1.31
C ARG A 43 -11.82 -9.43 1.97
N ARG A 44 -11.17 -10.51 1.52
CA ARG A 44 -9.84 -10.91 2.00
C ARG A 44 -8.83 -9.79 1.84
N ILE A 45 -8.81 -9.12 0.69
CA ILE A 45 -7.95 -7.95 0.43
C ILE A 45 -8.22 -6.82 1.44
N ALA A 46 -9.49 -6.52 1.74
CA ALA A 46 -9.87 -5.47 2.67
C ALA A 46 -9.47 -5.75 4.13
N GLU A 47 -9.31 -7.03 4.48
CA GLU A 47 -8.95 -7.52 5.80
C GLU A 47 -7.44 -7.68 6.00
N LEU A 48 -6.62 -7.53 4.95
CA LEU A 48 -5.17 -7.62 5.03
C LEU A 48 -4.59 -6.54 5.96
N SER A 49 -3.73 -6.98 6.89
CA SER A 49 -3.02 -6.12 7.84
C SER A 49 -1.50 -6.21 7.74
N GLU A 50 -0.96 -7.26 7.10
CA GLU A 50 0.48 -7.52 7.02
C GLU A 50 0.94 -7.76 5.57
N LEU A 51 2.19 -7.39 5.28
CA LEU A 51 2.78 -7.57 3.94
C LEU A 51 2.95 -9.04 3.57
N ASP A 52 3.17 -9.91 4.56
CA ASP A 52 3.31 -11.35 4.35
C ASP A 52 1.98 -11.99 3.91
N ASP A 53 0.86 -11.54 4.49
CA ASP A 53 -0.48 -12.00 4.08
C ASP A 53 -0.81 -11.57 2.64
N LEU A 54 -0.39 -10.35 2.27
CA LEU A 54 -0.53 -9.87 0.89
C LEU A 54 0.32 -10.70 -0.09
N ALA A 55 1.55 -11.07 0.31
CA ALA A 55 2.42 -11.93 -0.49
C ALA A 55 1.81 -13.32 -0.67
N ALA A 56 1.27 -13.91 0.41
CA ALA A 56 0.59 -15.20 0.37
C ALA A 56 -0.66 -15.16 -0.53
N LEU A 57 -1.47 -14.10 -0.46
CA LEU A 57 -2.61 -13.92 -1.35
C LEU A 57 -2.17 -13.80 -2.81
N ARG A 58 -1.10 -13.06 -3.10
CA ARG A 58 -0.56 -12.92 -4.46
C ARG A 58 -0.12 -14.28 -5.03
N ASP A 59 0.55 -15.09 -4.22
CA ASP A 59 0.98 -16.43 -4.63
C ASP A 59 -0.20 -17.38 -4.83
N GLU A 60 -1.21 -17.35 -3.96
CA GLU A 60 -2.45 -18.11 -4.14
C GLU A 60 -3.18 -17.72 -5.43
N LEU A 61 -3.32 -16.41 -5.69
CA LEU A 61 -3.96 -15.93 -6.91
C LEU A 61 -3.21 -16.44 -8.15
N ARG A 62 -1.87 -16.42 -8.11
CA ARG A 62 -1.03 -16.92 -9.20
C ARG A 62 -1.19 -18.43 -9.41
N ASP A 63 -1.17 -19.20 -8.34
CA ASP A 63 -1.31 -20.67 -8.38
C ASP A 63 -2.68 -21.09 -8.94
N ARG A 64 -3.75 -20.41 -8.52
CA ARG A 64 -5.13 -20.76 -8.89
C ARG A 64 -5.59 -20.24 -10.24
N TYR A 65 -5.15 -19.04 -10.63
CA TYR A 65 -5.69 -18.31 -11.78
C TYR A 65 -4.61 -17.90 -12.80
N GLY A 66 -3.35 -18.24 -12.56
CA GLY A 66 -2.22 -17.80 -13.37
C GLY A 66 -1.77 -16.37 -13.06
N PRO A 67 -0.87 -15.77 -13.86
CA PRO A 67 -0.32 -14.45 -13.59
C PRO A 67 -1.41 -13.36 -13.48
N PRO A 68 -1.44 -12.56 -12.39
CA PRO A 68 -2.44 -11.51 -12.24
C PRO A 68 -2.36 -10.46 -13.38
N PRO A 69 -3.48 -10.11 -14.03
CA PRO A 69 -3.52 -9.06 -15.03
C PRO A 69 -3.29 -7.70 -14.38
N GLU A 70 -3.02 -6.68 -15.20
CA GLU A 70 -2.63 -5.35 -14.72
C GLU A 70 -3.61 -4.73 -13.71
N PRO A 71 -4.94 -4.77 -13.92
CA PRO A 71 -5.88 -4.21 -12.94
C PRO A 71 -5.83 -4.90 -11.57
N VAL A 72 -5.51 -6.20 -11.54
CA VAL A 72 -5.35 -6.96 -10.29
C VAL A 72 -4.00 -6.63 -9.64
N ARG A 73 -2.92 -6.51 -10.43
CA ARG A 73 -1.62 -6.05 -9.91
C ARG A 73 -1.72 -4.66 -9.30
N ASN A 74 -2.48 -3.76 -9.94
CA ASN A 74 -2.75 -2.41 -9.43
C ASN A 74 -3.51 -2.45 -8.10
N LEU A 75 -4.52 -3.32 -7.98
CA LEU A 75 -5.28 -3.53 -6.75
C LEU A 75 -4.35 -3.99 -5.61
N LEU A 76 -3.55 -5.04 -5.86
CA LEU A 76 -2.60 -5.56 -4.87
C LEU A 76 -1.54 -4.53 -4.49
N TYR A 77 -1.05 -3.75 -5.47
CA TYR A 77 -0.08 -2.69 -5.22
C TYR A 77 -0.66 -1.55 -4.37
N GLY A 78 -1.91 -1.15 -4.60
CA GLY A 78 -2.58 -0.16 -3.75
C GLY A 78 -2.69 -0.61 -2.29
N VAL A 79 -2.91 -1.91 -2.07
CA VAL A 79 -2.95 -2.51 -0.73
C VAL A 79 -1.54 -2.54 -0.12
N GLU A 80 -0.52 -2.90 -0.89
CA GLU A 80 0.89 -2.83 -0.44
C GLU A 80 1.25 -1.43 0.03
N VAL A 81 0.90 -0.41 -0.76
CA VAL A 81 1.11 1.00 -0.42
C VAL A 81 0.38 1.37 0.86
N LYS A 82 -0.87 0.92 1.04
CA LYS A 82 -1.64 1.16 2.27
C LYS A 82 -0.93 0.57 3.50
N LEU A 83 -0.50 -0.69 3.43
CA LEU A 83 0.17 -1.39 4.53
C LEU A 83 1.49 -0.71 4.92
N ARG A 84 2.31 -0.36 3.92
CA ARG A 84 3.56 0.39 4.13
C ARG A 84 3.30 1.78 4.69
N ALA A 85 2.26 2.47 4.21
CA ALA A 85 1.88 3.78 4.71
C ALA A 85 1.43 3.77 6.17
N VAL A 86 0.64 2.76 6.58
CA VAL A 86 0.30 2.55 8.00
C VAL A 86 1.57 2.42 8.84
N LYS A 87 2.50 1.55 8.44
CA LYS A 87 3.77 1.35 9.16
C LYS A 87 4.62 2.63 9.23
N ALA A 88 4.59 3.44 8.18
CA ALA A 88 5.30 4.72 8.10
C ALA A 88 4.62 5.88 8.85
N GLY A 89 3.43 5.67 9.43
CA GLY A 89 2.63 6.75 10.02
C GLY A 89 2.13 7.77 8.99
N VAL A 90 1.99 7.36 7.73
CA VAL A 90 1.46 8.15 6.62
C VAL A 90 -0.05 7.99 6.58
N THR A 91 -0.78 9.10 6.55
CA THR A 91 -2.25 9.15 6.53
C THR A 91 -2.82 9.33 5.12
N GLU A 92 -2.02 9.85 4.18
CA GLU A 92 -2.44 10.02 2.80
C GLU A 92 -1.28 9.74 1.83
N VAL A 93 -1.56 8.99 0.77
CA VAL A 93 -0.70 8.79 -0.40
C VAL A 93 -1.49 9.13 -1.66
N ARG A 94 -1.04 10.13 -2.43
CA ARG A 94 -1.66 10.50 -3.71
C ARG A 94 -0.69 10.55 -4.86
N ALA A 95 -1.14 10.13 -6.05
CA ALA A 95 -0.49 10.40 -7.32
C ALA A 95 -1.34 11.38 -8.13
N ARG A 96 -0.76 12.52 -8.54
CA ARG A 96 -1.41 13.49 -9.44
C ARG A 96 -0.46 13.92 -10.54
N GLY A 97 -0.75 13.50 -11.77
CA GLY A 97 0.14 13.72 -12.90
C GLY A 97 1.53 13.12 -12.58
N PRO A 98 2.63 13.90 -12.71
CA PRO A 98 3.96 13.42 -12.38
C PRO A 98 4.28 13.48 -10.88
N GLU A 99 3.40 13.97 -10.01
CA GLU A 99 3.71 14.15 -8.60
C GLU A 99 3.17 13.02 -7.72
N LEU A 100 4.02 12.50 -6.83
CA LEU A 100 3.62 11.70 -5.68
C LEU A 100 3.67 12.56 -4.42
N ARG A 101 2.59 12.54 -3.65
CA ARG A 101 2.44 13.28 -2.39
C ARG A 101 2.13 12.32 -1.25
N LEU A 102 2.90 12.42 -0.17
CA LEU A 102 2.65 11.75 1.09
C LEU A 102 2.32 12.79 2.16
N VAL A 103 1.36 12.50 3.03
CA VAL A 103 1.05 13.27 4.24
C VAL A 103 1.20 12.39 5.46
N LEU A 104 1.98 12.83 6.43
CA LEU A 104 2.24 12.11 7.67
C LEU A 104 1.25 12.53 8.77
N GLY A 105 0.95 11.59 9.65
CA GLY A 105 0.20 11.80 10.89
C GLY A 105 0.96 12.65 11.93
N ARG A 106 2.26 12.84 11.72
CA ARG A 106 3.19 13.57 12.60
C ARG A 106 4.04 14.57 11.82
N ASP A 107 4.69 15.47 12.55
CA ASP A 107 5.71 16.34 11.98
C ASP A 107 6.96 15.55 11.58
N ILE A 108 7.54 15.93 10.45
CA ILE A 108 8.79 15.39 9.94
C ILE A 108 9.93 16.06 10.72
N ASP A 109 10.53 15.29 11.64
CA ASP A 109 11.71 15.71 12.39
C ASP A 109 12.95 15.84 11.50
N THR A 110 14.00 16.46 12.04
CA THR A 110 15.24 16.73 11.31
C THR A 110 15.93 15.46 10.83
N ALA A 111 15.93 14.39 11.62
CA ALA A 111 16.59 13.13 11.26
C ALA A 111 15.87 12.45 10.08
N SER A 112 14.55 12.35 10.16
CA SER A 112 13.68 11.84 9.09
C SER A 112 13.87 12.66 7.81
N ARG A 113 13.91 13.99 7.91
CA ARG A 113 14.15 14.88 6.76
C ARG A 113 15.49 14.61 6.10
N VAL A 114 16.56 14.47 6.88
CA VAL A 114 17.91 14.16 6.35
C VAL A 114 17.91 12.79 5.66
N ASN A 115 17.29 11.77 6.25
CA ASN A 115 17.19 10.44 5.65
C ASN A 115 16.43 10.47 4.32
N ILE A 116 15.28 11.15 4.28
CA ILE A 116 14.47 11.33 3.06
C ILE A 116 15.28 12.04 1.98
N LEU A 117 15.93 13.17 2.28
CA LEU A 117 16.69 13.92 1.29
C LEU A 117 17.96 13.19 0.82
N ARG A 118 18.54 12.32 1.65
CA ARG A 118 19.65 11.47 1.23
C ARG A 118 19.22 10.41 0.22
N ALA A 119 18.08 9.76 0.46
CA ALA A 119 17.54 8.73 -0.44
C ALA A 119 16.84 9.33 -1.68
N PHE A 120 16.25 10.52 -1.52
CA PHE A 120 15.50 11.24 -2.54
C PHE A 120 15.95 12.71 -2.58
N PRO A 121 17.10 13.02 -3.23
CA PRO A 121 17.70 14.37 -3.22
C PRO A 121 16.83 15.49 -3.80
N ARG A 122 15.83 15.14 -4.62
CA ARG A 122 14.88 16.08 -5.21
C ARG A 122 13.53 16.12 -4.48
N ALA A 123 13.40 15.40 -3.37
CA ALA A 123 12.18 15.45 -2.57
C ALA A 123 11.99 16.83 -1.95
N GLN A 124 10.74 17.30 -1.93
CA GLN A 124 10.34 18.50 -1.21
C GLN A 124 9.66 18.07 0.09
N THR A 125 10.23 18.48 1.22
CA THR A 125 9.66 18.19 2.54
C THR A 125 9.08 19.45 3.17
N GLY A 126 7.79 19.44 3.51
CA GLY A 126 7.16 20.43 4.38
C GLY A 126 7.21 19.99 5.86
N GLN A 127 6.30 20.55 6.66
CA GLN A 127 6.15 20.15 8.07
C GLN A 127 5.67 18.70 8.19
N ARG A 128 4.68 18.30 7.39
CA ARG A 128 4.05 16.96 7.42
C ARG A 128 3.90 16.32 6.04
N GLN A 129 4.44 16.94 5.00
CA GLN A 129 4.23 16.52 3.63
C GLN A 129 5.56 16.24 2.93
N ILE A 130 5.56 15.22 2.08
CA ILE A 130 6.68 14.89 1.19
C ILE A 130 6.13 14.87 -0.23
N ARG A 131 6.82 15.53 -1.15
CA ARG A 131 6.50 15.52 -2.58
C ARG A 131 7.72 15.06 -3.36
N ILE A 132 7.53 14.12 -4.26
CA ILE A 132 8.54 13.67 -5.22
C ILE A 132 7.92 13.69 -6.63
N SER A 133 8.74 13.91 -7.64
CA SER A 133 8.31 13.77 -9.03
C SER A 133 8.64 12.37 -9.53
N VAL A 134 7.68 11.66 -10.11
CA VAL A 134 7.91 10.37 -10.77
C VAL A 134 8.93 10.49 -11.92
N LEU A 135 9.04 11.69 -12.51
CA LEU A 135 9.99 12.00 -13.58
C LEU A 135 11.44 12.03 -13.12
N ASP A 136 11.69 12.07 -11.80
CA ASP A 136 13.05 11.99 -11.26
C ASP A 136 13.62 10.57 -11.30
N PHE A 137 12.79 9.57 -11.62
CA PHE A 137 13.18 8.17 -11.65
C PHE A 137 13.28 7.68 -13.09
N LYS A 138 14.39 6.99 -13.42
CA LYS A 138 14.57 6.31 -14.71
C LYS A 138 13.87 4.95 -14.80
N GLY A 139 13.13 4.55 -13.76
CA GLY A 139 12.53 3.22 -13.60
C GLY A 139 11.08 3.29 -13.13
N ASP A 140 10.58 2.17 -12.59
CA ASP A 140 9.19 2.12 -12.10
C ASP A 140 9.02 3.05 -10.88
N TRP A 141 8.13 4.03 -11.02
CA TRP A 141 7.78 4.94 -9.93
C TRP A 141 7.15 4.21 -8.75
N ARG A 142 6.62 3.00 -8.97
CA ARG A 142 6.09 2.15 -7.91
C ARG A 142 7.16 1.75 -6.90
N ASP A 143 8.32 1.34 -7.40
CA ASP A 143 9.48 1.02 -6.56
C ASP A 143 10.04 2.27 -5.85
N ALA A 144 9.89 3.45 -6.44
CA ALA A 144 10.25 4.69 -5.78
C ALA A 144 9.30 5.01 -4.62
N LEU A 145 7.99 4.79 -4.80
CA LEU A 145 6.99 5.01 -3.75
C LEU A 145 7.17 4.04 -2.58
N THR A 146 7.35 2.74 -2.83
CA THR A 146 7.55 1.76 -1.76
C THR A 146 8.83 2.03 -0.97
N ARG A 147 9.95 2.37 -1.65
CA ARG A 147 11.19 2.80 -0.99
C ARG A 147 11.02 4.09 -0.20
N LEU A 148 10.22 5.05 -0.68
CA LEU A 148 9.95 6.28 0.06
C LEU A 148 9.21 5.96 1.36
N LEU A 149 8.18 5.12 1.30
CA LEU A 149 7.44 4.69 2.49
C LEU A 149 8.35 3.96 3.48
N ASP A 150 9.23 3.07 3.00
CA ASP A 150 10.21 2.38 3.85
C ASP A 150 11.21 3.35 4.49
N THR A 151 11.65 4.37 3.74
CA THR A 151 12.57 5.41 4.23
C THR A 151 11.91 6.28 5.31
N VAL A 152 10.60 6.52 5.21
CA VAL A 152 9.83 7.28 6.20
C VAL A 152 9.54 6.45 7.46
N ALA A 153 9.44 5.13 7.32
CA ALA A 153 9.19 4.20 8.43
C ALA A 153 10.46 3.88 9.26
N ALA A 154 11.65 4.12 8.71
CA ALA A 154 12.94 3.86 9.33
C ALA A 154 13.39 5.00 10.27
#